data_AF-A0A7I4Y8Z6-F1
#
_entry.id   AF-A0A7I4Y8Z6-F1
#
_cell.length_a   1.000
_cell.length_b   1.000
_cell.length_c   1.000
_cell.angle_alpha   90.00
_cell.angle_beta   90.00
_cell.angle_gamma   90.00
#
_symmetry.space_group_name_H-M   'P 1'
#
loop_
_entity.id
_entity.type
_entity.pdbx_description
1 polymer ?
#
loop_
_entity_poly.entity_id
_entity_poly.type
_entity_poly.pdbx_seq_one_letter_code
_entity_poly.pdbx_strand_id
1 'polypeptide(L)'
;MHTTIFCSILMAAHMIYFLEAIRCQSCFNYNGLACVSNPVCDGEYCLFEQILRPNGVISVKKTCLSSGQYQFDDGIVITNLNQCVARSTNFGQYHVLICSTGNECNSQCMMVPSPTPQPLPGTVSCYDCVSNDGSDCETSVCQGQFCVYEKRVAGNQISLKKGCLDTSVALLDDFLAVDVVGVCEIRNTLTSQYHVKICNDTNFCNNYCNPPVTIEPQRQPTIACYECDTYGADCFTGQCTAQYCLFERQRRFSTGTTYVKKSCTNLPFIEYPDNRLSTVLNKCETRTIDDIQYQVRVCNSGDNCNIACSTQEQQLMSCYQCETDQADCNTGSCQGKYCLFTRIQSSTNFHVKKACTNTVNLLYEDNVQYSSFGNCEYRQVNAVNYDFKLCNSSSYCNTACPLGPFSSLISSSHSALFQLMPLLLILLIFSRRI
;
A
#
# COMPACT_ATOMS: atom_id res chain seq x y z
N MET A 1 24.86 81.08 45.71
CA MET A 1 24.27 79.88 46.32
C MET A 1 22.78 79.93 46.02
N HIS A 2 22.33 79.29 44.93
CA HIS A 2 20.93 79.26 44.54
C HIS A 2 20.30 77.95 44.99
N THR A 3 19.29 78.10 45.85
CA THR A 3 18.54 77.05 46.50
C THR A 3 17.56 76.44 45.51
N THR A 4 17.80 75.16 45.29
CA THR A 4 17.08 74.18 44.52
C THR A 4 15.79 73.73 45.24
N ILE A 5 14.81 73.31 44.43
CA ILE A 5 13.78 72.29 44.74
C ILE A 5 12.65 72.78 45.66
N PHE A 6 11.45 72.96 45.10
CA PHE A 6 10.15 72.47 45.63
C PHE A 6 9.00 73.02 44.77
N CYS A 7 8.87 72.54 43.53
CA CYS A 7 7.65 72.74 42.74
C CYS A 7 7.53 71.67 41.65
N SER A 8 7.53 70.39 42.05
CA SER A 8 7.42 69.26 41.09
C SER A 8 6.69 68.04 41.65
N ILE A 9 5.86 68.22 42.69
CA ILE A 9 5.07 67.13 43.26
C ILE A 9 3.60 67.57 43.25
N LEU A 10 2.94 67.53 42.09
CA LEU A 10 1.50 67.23 41.93
C LEU A 10 1.02 67.29 40.47
N MET A 11 1.84 66.88 39.51
CA MET A 11 1.39 66.56 38.14
C MET A 11 1.72 65.10 37.83
N ALA A 12 1.45 64.20 38.78
CA ALA A 12 1.09 62.83 38.43
C ALA A 12 -0.34 62.87 37.89
N ALA A 13 -0.49 63.54 36.75
CA ALA A 13 -1.65 63.40 35.90
C ALA A 13 -1.81 61.90 35.70
N HIS A 14 -2.96 61.39 36.14
CA HIS A 14 -3.40 60.05 35.84
C HIS A 14 -3.32 59.90 34.32
N MET A 15 -2.24 59.29 33.84
CA MET A 15 -2.21 58.62 32.56
C MET A 15 -3.19 57.47 32.71
N ILE A 16 -4.49 57.78 32.57
CA ILE A 16 -5.50 56.82 32.21
C ILE A 16 -5.08 56.40 30.80
N TYR A 17 -4.28 55.33 30.74
CA TYR A 17 -4.03 54.62 29.50
C TYR A 17 -5.40 54.14 29.03
N PHE A 18 -6.02 54.90 28.13
CA PHE A 18 -7.11 54.38 27.32
C PHE A 18 -6.47 53.30 26.44
N LEU A 19 -6.55 52.05 26.87
CA LEU A 19 -6.39 50.91 25.98
C LEU A 19 -7.47 51.10 24.91
N GLU A 20 -7.06 51.40 23.67
CA GLU A 20 -7.98 51.54 22.56
C GLU A 20 -8.75 50.23 22.40
N ALA A 21 -10.08 50.29 22.58
CA ALA A 21 -10.94 49.13 22.35
C ALA A 21 -10.81 48.69 20.89
N ILE A 22 -10.54 47.41 20.67
CA ILE A 22 -10.46 46.83 19.34
C ILE A 22 -11.81 46.28 18.94
N ARG A 23 -12.16 46.45 17.67
CA ARG A 23 -13.40 45.92 17.09
C ARG A 23 -13.22 44.45 16.74
N CYS A 24 -14.03 43.55 17.27
CA CYS A 24 -13.96 42.11 17.06
C CYS A 24 -15.15 41.60 16.26
N GLN A 25 -14.98 40.47 15.55
CA GLN A 25 -16.11 39.71 15.03
C GLN A 25 -16.83 39.00 16.18
N SER A 26 -18.16 39.02 16.18
CA SER A 26 -19.00 38.34 17.16
C SER A 26 -20.00 37.45 16.44
N CYS A 27 -19.81 36.13 16.51
CA CYS A 27 -20.76 35.16 15.97
C CYS A 27 -20.61 33.80 16.66
N PHE A 28 -21.68 33.02 16.64
CA PHE A 28 -21.65 31.61 17.03
C PHE A 28 -22.25 30.78 15.91
N ASN A 29 -21.61 29.66 15.62
CA ASN A 29 -21.90 28.82 14.47
C ASN A 29 -21.82 27.35 14.85
N TYR A 30 -22.72 26.56 14.28
CA TYR A 30 -22.85 25.13 14.51
C TYR A 30 -23.03 24.43 13.16
N ASN A 31 -22.25 23.37 12.89
CA ASN A 31 -22.20 22.65 11.60
C ASN A 31 -21.64 23.45 10.41
N GLY A 32 -20.65 24.32 10.63
CA GLY A 32 -19.83 24.89 9.54
C GLY A 32 -20.53 25.88 8.58
N LEU A 33 -21.76 26.33 8.87
CA LEU A 33 -22.48 27.33 8.07
C LEU A 33 -21.95 28.73 8.34
N ALA A 34 -20.92 29.18 7.61
CA ALA A 34 -20.22 30.47 7.76
C ALA A 34 -21.08 31.63 8.32
N CYS A 35 -20.52 32.45 9.23
CA CYS A 35 -21.21 33.58 9.86
C CYS A 35 -21.76 34.55 8.78
N VAL A 36 -23.07 34.50 8.49
CA VAL A 36 -23.70 35.26 7.38
C VAL A 36 -24.09 36.68 7.80
N SER A 37 -24.20 36.94 9.10
CA SER A 37 -24.27 38.28 9.65
C SER A 37 -22.96 38.56 10.39
N ASN A 38 -22.37 39.73 10.19
CA ASN A 38 -21.19 40.20 10.90
C ASN A 38 -21.58 41.11 12.09
N PRO A 39 -22.19 40.62 13.19
CA PRO A 39 -22.18 41.39 14.42
C PRO A 39 -20.73 41.66 14.83
N VAL A 40 -20.47 42.89 15.23
CA VAL A 40 -19.18 43.30 15.78
C VAL A 40 -19.39 43.69 17.23
N CYS A 41 -18.36 43.50 18.05
CA CYS A 41 -18.31 44.00 19.42
C CYS A 41 -17.00 44.75 19.62
N ASP A 42 -16.96 45.68 20.57
CA ASP A 42 -15.74 46.39 20.94
C ASP A 42 -15.27 45.87 22.30
N GLY A 43 -14.00 45.49 22.41
CA GLY A 43 -13.41 44.94 23.63
C GLY A 43 -11.89 45.08 23.64
N GLU A 44 -11.25 44.72 24.76
CA GLU A 44 -9.77 44.73 24.85
C GLU A 44 -9.13 43.55 24.11
N TYR A 45 -9.86 42.45 23.99
CA TYR A 45 -9.40 41.22 23.35
C TYR A 45 -10.50 40.62 22.48
N CYS A 46 -10.12 40.05 21.34
CA CYS A 46 -10.99 39.25 20.50
C CYS A 46 -10.66 37.76 20.65
N LEU A 47 -11.69 36.93 20.65
CA LEU A 47 -11.60 35.47 20.67
C LEU A 47 -12.05 34.89 19.34
N PHE A 48 -11.29 33.94 18.83
CA PHE A 48 -11.74 32.90 17.90
C PHE A 48 -11.62 31.55 18.60
N GLU A 49 -12.66 30.73 18.56
CA GLU A 49 -12.69 29.37 19.09
C GLU A 49 -13.37 28.49 18.03
N GLN A 50 -12.70 27.42 17.62
CA GLN A 50 -13.27 26.38 16.80
C GLN A 50 -13.12 25.04 17.54
N ILE A 51 -14.18 24.24 17.56
CA ILE A 51 -14.18 22.92 18.19
C ILE A 51 -14.64 21.89 17.15
N LEU A 52 -13.76 20.94 16.83
CA LEU A 52 -14.11 19.73 16.09
C LEU A 52 -14.42 18.62 17.09
N ARG A 53 -15.70 18.29 17.23
CA ARG A 53 -16.17 17.27 18.19
C ARG A 53 -15.96 15.86 17.63
N PRO A 54 -15.88 14.83 18.50
CA PRO A 54 -15.66 13.44 18.08
C PRO A 54 -16.71 12.89 17.10
N ASN A 55 -17.93 13.45 17.11
CA ASN A 55 -19.02 13.09 16.20
C ASN A 55 -18.96 13.82 14.84
N GLY A 56 -17.86 14.52 14.55
CA GLY A 56 -17.67 15.27 13.30
C GLY A 56 -18.36 16.64 13.25
N VAL A 57 -19.03 17.06 14.33
CA VAL A 57 -19.66 18.38 14.41
C VAL A 57 -18.59 19.46 14.64
N ILE A 58 -18.62 20.49 13.81
CA ILE A 58 -17.76 21.67 13.94
C ILE A 58 -18.58 22.84 14.47
N SER A 59 -18.12 23.46 15.56
CA SER A 59 -18.65 24.75 16.04
C SER A 59 -17.57 25.82 15.99
N VAL A 60 -17.95 27.04 15.60
CA VAL A 60 -17.07 28.21 15.59
C VAL A 60 -17.72 29.32 16.39
N LYS A 61 -16.97 29.90 17.32
CA LYS A 61 -17.37 31.02 18.16
C LYS A 61 -16.34 32.15 18.01
N LYS A 62 -16.84 33.34 17.76
CA LYS A 62 -16.07 34.58 17.76
C LYS A 62 -16.74 35.57 18.72
N THR A 63 -15.98 36.24 19.56
CA THR A 63 -16.54 37.22 20.52
C THR A 63 -15.45 38.15 21.06
N CYS A 64 -15.84 39.20 21.77
CA CYS A 64 -14.96 39.97 22.64
C CYS A 64 -14.76 39.26 23.98
N LEU A 65 -13.59 39.44 24.56
CA LEU A 65 -13.24 39.02 25.92
C LEU A 65 -12.82 40.26 26.74
N SER A 66 -13.12 40.21 28.05
CA SER A 66 -12.67 41.19 29.04
C SER A 66 -11.30 40.86 29.63
N SER A 67 -10.70 39.73 29.25
CA SER A 67 -9.40 39.28 29.71
C SER A 67 -8.66 38.55 28.60
N GLY A 68 -7.35 38.71 28.53
CA GLY A 68 -6.46 38.01 27.60
C GLY A 68 -6.23 36.52 27.93
N GLN A 69 -7.22 35.87 28.54
CA GLN A 69 -7.14 34.49 28.99
C GLN A 69 -8.33 33.68 28.46
N TYR A 70 -8.08 32.42 28.13
CA TYR A 70 -9.09 31.47 27.70
C TYR A 70 -8.91 30.15 28.44
N GLN A 71 -9.99 29.60 28.99
CA GLN A 71 -9.99 28.33 29.71
C GLN A 71 -10.68 27.25 28.87
N PHE A 72 -9.99 26.12 28.68
CA PHE A 72 -10.54 24.93 28.03
C PHE A 72 -11.48 24.16 28.95
N ASP A 73 -12.21 23.19 28.38
CA ASP A 73 -13.13 22.33 29.14
C ASP A 73 -12.44 21.45 30.18
N ASP A 74 -11.16 21.13 29.96
CA ASP A 74 -10.30 20.39 30.90
C ASP A 74 -9.74 21.27 32.04
N GLY A 75 -10.08 22.57 32.04
CA GLY A 75 -9.66 23.52 33.06
C GLY A 75 -8.31 24.18 32.82
N ILE A 76 -7.56 23.81 31.77
CA ILE A 76 -6.30 24.47 31.44
C ILE A 76 -6.58 25.87 30.86
N VAL A 77 -5.75 26.84 31.24
CA VAL A 77 -5.85 28.23 30.79
C VAL A 77 -4.69 28.56 29.86
N ILE A 78 -4.98 29.24 28.75
CA ILE A 78 -3.97 29.88 27.89
C ILE A 78 -4.04 31.39 27.99
N THR A 79 -2.88 32.03 27.86
CA THR A 79 -2.73 33.49 27.88
C THR A 79 -1.96 34.00 26.66
N ASN A 80 -1.73 33.14 25.66
CA ASN A 80 -0.99 33.50 24.45
C ASN A 80 -1.85 34.42 23.59
N LEU A 81 -1.37 35.64 23.37
CA LEU A 81 -2.02 36.62 22.52
C LEU A 81 -1.47 36.56 21.10
N ASN A 82 -2.34 36.85 20.13
CA ASN A 82 -2.07 36.93 18.69
C ASN A 82 -1.48 35.65 18.10
N GLN A 83 -1.71 34.50 18.75
CA GLN A 83 -1.26 33.19 18.31
C GLN A 83 -2.41 32.19 18.34
N CYS A 84 -2.54 31.41 17.27
CA CYS A 84 -3.48 30.29 17.22
C CYS A 84 -2.92 29.12 18.03
N VAL A 85 -3.70 28.60 18.97
CA VAL A 85 -3.38 27.45 19.82
C VAL A 85 -4.31 26.30 19.46
N ALA A 86 -3.72 25.14 19.11
CA ALA A 86 -4.47 23.91 18.93
C ALA A 86 -4.37 23.07 20.21
N ARG A 87 -5.49 22.47 20.66
CA ARG A 87 -5.51 21.59 21.82
C ARG A 87 -6.58 20.51 21.67
N SER A 88 -6.23 19.26 21.93
CA SER A 88 -7.21 18.17 22.00
C SER A 88 -7.62 17.93 23.45
N THR A 89 -8.93 17.88 23.70
CA THR A 89 -9.51 17.49 24.99
C THR A 89 -10.53 16.38 24.77
N ASN A 90 -11.17 15.91 25.85
CA ASN A 90 -12.24 14.92 25.75
C ASN A 90 -13.47 15.42 24.98
N PHE A 91 -13.64 16.75 24.87
CA PHE A 91 -14.75 17.37 24.15
C PHE A 91 -14.52 17.53 22.64
N GLY A 92 -13.26 17.46 22.20
CA GLY A 92 -12.87 17.61 20.80
C GLY A 92 -11.53 18.30 20.60
N GLN A 93 -11.21 18.60 19.35
CA GLN A 93 -10.04 19.38 18.97
C GLN A 93 -10.40 20.86 18.91
N TYR A 94 -9.79 21.65 19.78
CA TYR A 94 -9.90 23.09 19.87
C TYR A 94 -8.85 23.78 19.00
N HIS A 95 -9.27 24.84 18.32
CA HIS A 95 -8.39 25.87 17.75
C HIS A 95 -8.81 27.21 18.31
N VAL A 96 -7.95 27.84 19.11
CA VAL A 96 -8.25 29.05 19.87
C VAL A 96 -7.23 30.13 19.56
N LEU A 97 -7.70 31.33 19.24
CA LEU A 97 -6.89 32.54 19.11
C LEU A 97 -7.49 33.62 20.00
N ILE A 98 -6.68 34.14 20.92
CA ILE A 98 -6.95 35.40 21.61
C ILE A 98 -6.08 36.45 20.94
N CYS A 99 -6.63 37.57 20.51
CA CYS A 99 -5.84 38.63 19.89
C CYS A 99 -6.22 40.00 20.44
N SER A 100 -5.25 40.90 20.46
CA SER A 100 -5.38 42.26 21.00
C SER A 100 -4.88 43.34 20.02
N THR A 101 -4.45 42.94 18.82
CA THR A 101 -3.85 43.84 17.83
C THR A 101 -4.59 43.79 16.50
N GLY A 102 -5.15 44.92 16.11
CA GLY A 102 -5.86 45.09 14.85
C GLY A 102 -7.36 44.79 14.96
N ASN A 103 -8.16 45.53 14.21
CA ASN A 103 -9.60 45.29 14.11
C ASN A 103 -9.85 43.96 13.39
N GLU A 104 -10.83 43.21 13.89
CA GLU A 104 -11.26 41.90 13.39
C GLU A 104 -10.12 40.87 13.34
N CYS A 105 -9.17 40.97 14.28
CA CYS A 105 -8.04 40.06 14.37
C CYS A 105 -8.47 38.60 14.64
N ASN A 106 -9.69 38.38 15.14
CA ASN A 106 -10.30 37.06 15.32
C ASN A 106 -11.05 36.54 14.07
N SER A 107 -10.75 37.08 12.89
CA SER A 107 -11.38 36.63 11.64
C SER A 107 -11.07 35.17 11.31
N GLN A 108 -9.87 34.69 11.63
CA GLN A 108 -9.44 33.31 11.41
C GLN A 108 -8.28 32.93 12.35
N CYS A 109 -8.25 31.67 12.78
CA CYS A 109 -7.12 31.09 13.51
C CYS A 109 -6.13 30.49 12.49
N MET A 110 -5.30 31.35 11.89
CA MET A 110 -4.21 30.89 11.03
C MET A 110 -3.03 30.53 11.93
N MET A 111 -2.50 29.32 11.80
CA MET A 111 -1.25 28.93 12.48
C MET A 111 -0.09 29.71 11.85
N VAL A 112 0.15 30.92 12.33
CA VAL A 112 1.37 31.65 12.02
C VAL A 112 2.51 30.95 12.76
N PRO A 113 3.59 30.53 12.07
CA PRO A 113 4.73 29.89 12.72
C PRO A 113 5.27 30.83 13.80
N SER A 114 5.26 30.36 15.05
CA SER A 114 5.73 31.13 16.20
C SER A 114 7.22 31.49 16.02
N PRO A 115 7.68 32.66 16.50
CA PRO A 115 9.10 33.00 16.49
C PRO A 115 9.86 31.93 17.27
N THR A 116 10.76 31.25 16.58
CA THR A 116 11.65 30.20 17.09
C THR A 116 12.32 30.63 18.40
N PRO A 117 12.05 29.94 19.53
CA PRO A 117 12.94 29.95 20.68
C PRO A 117 14.28 29.34 20.24
N GLN A 118 15.39 30.00 20.59
CA GLN A 118 16.74 29.49 20.26
C GLN A 118 16.93 28.06 20.80
N PRO A 119 17.55 27.15 20.01
CA PRO A 119 17.75 25.77 20.45
C PRO A 119 18.73 25.71 21.61
N LEU A 120 18.32 25.04 22.70
CA LEU A 120 19.27 24.52 23.68
C LEU A 120 20.03 23.34 23.06
N PRO A 121 21.31 23.12 23.42
CA PRO A 121 22.09 22.02 22.88
C PRO A 121 21.48 20.70 23.36
N GLY A 122 20.88 19.93 22.46
CA GLY A 122 20.35 18.59 22.74
C GLY A 122 18.86 18.39 22.47
N THR A 123 18.12 19.39 21.98
CA THR A 123 16.71 19.22 21.58
C THR A 123 16.54 19.08 20.07
N VAL A 124 15.66 18.18 19.63
CA VAL A 124 15.23 17.99 18.24
C VAL A 124 13.82 18.55 18.03
N SER A 125 13.58 19.12 16.86
CA SER A 125 12.22 19.48 16.42
C SER A 125 11.52 18.22 15.89
N CYS A 126 10.26 17.99 16.22
CA CYS A 126 9.52 16.79 15.84
C CYS A 126 8.15 17.16 15.26
N TYR A 127 7.59 16.33 14.39
CA TYR A 127 6.17 16.45 14.06
C TYR A 127 5.33 16.13 15.29
N ASP A 128 4.29 16.91 15.51
CA ASP A 128 3.31 16.73 16.58
C ASP A 128 1.91 16.77 15.98
N CYS A 129 1.21 15.64 16.06
CA CYS A 129 -0.11 15.50 15.48
C CYS A 129 -0.76 14.19 15.88
N VAL A 130 -2.08 14.14 15.75
CA VAL A 130 -2.87 12.92 15.91
C VAL A 130 -3.82 12.79 14.73
N SER A 131 -3.92 11.57 14.19
CA SER A 131 -4.84 11.16 13.15
C SER A 131 -5.59 9.93 13.62
N ASN A 132 -6.92 9.91 13.44
CA ASN A 132 -7.81 8.83 13.91
C ASN A 132 -8.17 7.80 12.84
N ASP A 133 -7.69 7.99 11.61
CA ASP A 133 -7.82 7.05 10.48
C ASP A 133 -6.45 6.50 10.05
N GLY A 134 -5.37 6.91 10.72
CA GLY A 134 -4.01 6.51 10.41
C GLY A 134 -3.44 7.17 9.16
N SER A 135 -4.14 8.18 8.61
CA SER A 135 -3.59 9.10 7.62
C SER A 135 -2.35 9.79 8.18
N ASP A 136 -1.38 10.05 7.31
CA ASP A 136 -0.18 10.74 7.72
C ASP A 136 -0.50 12.17 8.16
N CYS A 137 0.15 12.64 9.20
CA CYS A 137 -0.07 13.96 9.76
C CYS A 137 1.25 14.69 9.98
N GLU A 138 1.26 15.98 9.64
CA GLU A 138 2.42 16.88 9.78
C GLU A 138 1.98 18.25 10.33
N THR A 139 0.86 18.27 11.05
CA THR A 139 0.10 19.50 11.30
C THR A 139 0.74 20.45 12.29
N SER A 140 1.63 20.00 13.18
CA SER A 140 2.34 20.88 14.12
C SER A 140 3.74 20.38 14.45
N VAL A 141 4.51 21.20 15.16
CA VAL A 141 5.91 20.95 15.51
C VAL A 141 6.11 21.17 17.00
N CYS A 142 6.77 20.23 17.66
CA CYS A 142 7.22 20.35 19.04
C CYS A 142 8.76 20.27 19.11
N GLN A 143 9.34 20.65 20.25
CA GLN A 143 10.76 20.45 20.54
C GLN A 143 10.91 19.58 21.79
N GLY A 144 11.71 18.53 21.71
CA GLY A 144 11.98 17.60 22.82
C GLY A 144 13.35 16.96 22.70
N GLN A 145 13.73 16.09 23.64
CA GLN A 145 14.98 15.32 23.54
C GLN A 145 14.87 14.21 22.50
N PHE A 146 13.67 13.66 22.31
CA PHE A 146 13.36 12.63 21.34
C PHE A 146 12.05 12.96 20.62
N CYS A 147 11.94 12.50 19.39
CA CYS A 147 10.69 12.44 18.64
C CYS A 147 10.10 11.04 18.73
N VAL A 148 8.77 10.95 18.73
CA VAL A 148 8.03 9.69 18.67
C VAL A 148 7.09 9.65 17.47
N TYR A 149 7.06 8.51 16.79
CA TYR A 149 6.00 8.10 15.86
C TYR A 149 5.33 6.88 16.47
N GLU A 150 4.00 6.86 16.53
CA GLU A 150 3.20 5.77 17.04
C GLU A 150 1.98 5.57 16.15
N LYS A 151 1.96 4.48 15.37
CA LYS A 151 0.77 4.06 14.62
C LYS A 151 0.18 2.83 15.29
N ARG A 152 -1.06 2.93 15.73
CA ARG A 152 -1.81 1.86 16.40
C ARG A 152 -2.88 1.32 15.46
N VAL A 153 -2.98 0.02 15.38
CA VAL A 153 -4.03 -0.72 14.69
C VAL A 153 -4.76 -1.57 15.73
N ALA A 154 -6.01 -1.23 16.03
CA ALA A 154 -6.84 -1.89 17.03
C ALA A 154 -8.17 -2.30 16.39
N GLY A 155 -8.29 -3.57 15.98
CA GLY A 155 -9.44 -4.02 15.18
C GLY A 155 -9.52 -3.26 13.84
N ASN A 156 -10.63 -2.54 13.62
CA ASN A 156 -10.84 -1.70 12.42
C ASN A 156 -10.44 -0.22 12.64
N GLN A 157 -9.89 0.14 13.80
CA GLN A 157 -9.46 1.50 14.08
C GLN A 157 -7.95 1.62 13.89
N ILE A 158 -7.54 2.63 13.12
CA ILE A 158 -6.13 2.97 12.92
C ILE A 158 -5.94 4.39 13.44
N SER A 159 -4.99 4.59 14.35
CA SER A 159 -4.60 5.93 14.77
C SER A 159 -3.11 6.15 14.57
N LEU A 160 -2.74 7.36 14.18
CA LEU A 160 -1.35 7.80 14.11
C LEU A 160 -1.16 8.94 15.10
N LYS A 161 -0.08 8.88 15.88
CA LYS A 161 0.36 9.94 16.76
C LYS A 161 1.84 10.21 16.49
N LYS A 162 2.18 11.47 16.28
CA LYS A 162 3.55 11.95 16.26
C LYS A 162 3.70 12.96 17.41
N GLY A 163 4.87 13.04 18.04
CA GLY A 163 5.11 14.03 19.08
C GLY A 163 6.54 14.04 19.60
N CYS A 164 6.72 14.68 20.76
CA CYS A 164 8.00 14.80 21.46
C CYS A 164 7.99 14.00 22.77
N LEU A 165 9.15 13.52 23.17
CA LEU A 165 9.41 12.90 24.45
C LEU A 165 10.62 13.56 25.13
N ASP A 166 10.57 13.66 26.45
CA ASP A 166 11.69 14.10 27.28
C ASP A 166 12.65 12.94 27.61
N THR A 167 12.23 11.70 27.40
CA THR A 167 13.03 10.49 27.64
C THR A 167 12.95 9.55 26.44
N SER A 168 13.88 8.60 26.34
CA SER A 168 13.92 7.62 25.26
C SER A 168 12.88 6.51 25.39
N VAL A 169 11.83 6.68 26.20
CA VAL A 169 10.84 5.64 26.51
C VAL A 169 9.45 6.10 26.10
N ALA A 170 8.76 5.28 25.29
CA ALA A 170 7.34 5.40 25.01
C ALA A 170 6.58 4.25 25.69
N LEU A 171 5.41 4.54 26.28
CA LEU A 171 4.55 3.53 26.90
C LEU A 171 3.34 3.26 26.00
N LEU A 172 3.07 1.99 25.72
CA LEU A 172 1.90 1.54 24.96
C LEU A 172 0.65 1.43 25.85
N ASP A 173 -0.50 1.05 25.26
CA ASP A 173 -1.78 0.94 25.97
C ASP A 173 -1.80 -0.10 27.09
N ASP A 174 -0.93 -1.11 27.03
CA ASP A 174 -0.74 -2.15 28.04
C ASP A 174 0.41 -1.87 29.01
N PHE A 175 0.93 -0.63 29.02
CA PHE A 175 2.12 -0.20 29.79
C PHE A 175 3.43 -0.87 29.36
N LEU A 176 3.48 -1.58 28.24
CA LEU A 176 4.73 -2.07 27.69
C LEU A 176 5.60 -0.89 27.23
N ALA A 177 6.86 -0.89 27.66
CA ALA A 177 7.83 0.14 27.31
C ALA A 177 8.52 -0.18 25.98
N VAL A 178 8.61 0.82 25.11
CA VAL A 178 9.47 0.85 23.93
C VAL A 178 10.59 1.84 24.22
N ASP A 179 11.85 1.38 24.17
CA ASP A 179 13.01 2.15 24.63
C ASP A 179 14.18 2.19 23.63
N VAL A 180 14.05 1.53 22.47
CA VAL A 180 15.11 1.53 21.44
C VAL A 180 14.98 2.75 20.53
N VAL A 181 16.03 3.56 20.51
CA VAL A 181 16.12 4.78 19.69
C VAL A 181 16.67 4.48 18.31
N GLY A 182 16.13 5.14 17.28
CA GLY A 182 16.54 5.04 15.88
C GLY A 182 15.90 3.87 15.11
N VAL A 183 15.12 3.04 15.79
CA VAL A 183 14.53 1.80 15.27
C VAL A 183 13.01 1.95 15.23
N CYS A 184 12.39 1.56 14.12
CA CYS A 184 10.95 1.42 14.05
C CYS A 184 10.56 -0.01 14.47
N GLU A 185 9.94 -0.15 15.63
CA GLU A 185 9.54 -1.43 16.17
C GLU A 185 8.08 -1.74 15.84
N ILE A 186 7.81 -3.02 15.61
CA ILE A 186 6.44 -3.54 15.59
C ILE A 186 6.20 -4.26 16.91
N ARG A 187 5.24 -3.76 17.70
CA ARG A 187 4.85 -4.35 18.98
C ARG A 187 3.39 -4.77 18.94
N ASN A 188 3.10 -5.97 19.41
CA ASN A 188 1.73 -6.45 19.53
C ASN A 188 1.36 -6.46 21.01
N THR A 189 0.29 -5.78 21.37
CA THR A 189 -0.38 -5.89 22.67
C THR A 189 -1.55 -6.86 22.53
N LEU A 190 -2.28 -7.14 23.62
CA LEU A 190 -3.44 -8.04 23.58
C LEU A 190 -4.55 -7.56 22.62
N THR A 191 -4.64 -6.25 22.37
CA THR A 191 -5.74 -5.62 21.64
C THR A 191 -5.29 -4.81 20.43
N SER A 192 -3.99 -4.63 20.22
CA SER A 192 -3.48 -3.69 19.22
C SER A 192 -2.12 -4.10 18.66
N GLN A 193 -1.87 -3.72 17.41
CA GLN A 193 -0.55 -3.72 16.81
C GLN A 193 -0.05 -2.28 16.71
N TYR A 194 1.17 -2.06 17.15
CA TYR A 194 1.82 -0.76 17.16
C TYR A 194 3.03 -0.76 16.23
N HIS A 195 3.21 0.32 15.47
CA HIS A 195 4.45 0.69 14.81
C HIS A 195 5.00 1.91 15.55
N VAL A 196 6.10 1.75 16.27
CA VAL A 196 6.65 2.80 17.13
C VAL A 196 8.10 3.09 16.76
N LYS A 197 8.44 4.37 16.57
CA LYS A 197 9.83 4.81 16.39
C LYS A 197 10.11 5.94 17.35
N ILE A 198 11.18 5.80 18.13
CA ILE A 198 11.77 6.88 18.93
C ILE A 198 13.04 7.30 18.22
N CYS A 199 13.30 8.60 18.05
CA CYS A 199 14.50 9.07 17.35
C CYS A 199 14.94 10.46 17.84
N ASN A 200 16.21 10.79 17.68
CA ASN A 200 16.78 12.08 18.06
C ASN A 200 17.99 12.46 17.19
N ASP A 201 18.16 11.79 16.05
CA ASP A 201 19.30 11.91 15.15
C ASP A 201 19.19 13.13 14.24
N THR A 202 17.96 13.52 13.88
CA THR A 202 17.67 14.68 13.04
C THR A 202 16.33 15.33 13.40
N ASN A 203 16.14 16.60 13.04
CA ASN A 203 14.83 17.23 13.13
C ASN A 203 13.83 16.48 12.23
N PHE A 204 12.61 16.29 12.74
CA PHE A 204 11.51 15.62 12.08
C PHE A 204 11.79 14.15 11.77
N CYS A 205 12.70 13.52 12.52
CA CYS A 205 13.04 12.10 12.34
C CYS A 205 11.84 11.15 12.57
N ASN A 206 10.77 11.62 13.22
CA ASN A 206 9.52 10.91 13.42
C ASN A 206 8.52 11.09 12.25
N ASN A 207 8.99 11.51 11.07
CA ASN A 207 8.08 11.63 9.93
C ASN A 207 7.44 10.29 9.56
N TYR A 208 8.27 9.25 9.49
CA TYR A 208 7.83 7.90 9.16
C TYR A 208 8.50 6.87 10.07
N CYS A 209 7.75 5.81 10.38
CA CYS A 209 8.24 4.59 11.00
C CYS A 209 8.22 3.50 9.93
N ASN A 210 9.36 3.30 9.30
CA ASN A 210 9.59 2.15 8.45
C ASN A 210 10.35 1.12 9.29
N PRO A 211 9.79 -0.07 9.57
CA PRO A 211 10.49 -1.10 10.34
C PRO A 211 11.87 -1.34 9.70
N PRO A 212 12.95 -1.55 10.50
CA PRO A 212 14.28 -1.79 9.96
C PRO A 212 14.20 -2.96 9.01
N VAL A 213 14.32 -2.63 7.72
CA VAL A 213 14.85 -3.58 6.76
C VAL A 213 16.34 -3.56 7.07
N THR A 214 16.84 -4.63 7.69
CA THR A 214 18.28 -4.90 7.66
C THR A 214 18.70 -4.75 6.19
N ILE A 215 19.59 -3.78 5.91
CA ILE A 215 20.23 -3.36 4.63
C ILE A 215 19.96 -1.86 4.35
N GLU A 216 21.03 -1.09 4.12
CA GLU A 216 21.11 0.35 3.78
C GLU A 216 19.96 0.89 2.89
N PRO A 217 19.60 2.19 2.98
CA PRO A 217 18.58 2.80 2.14
C PRO A 217 19.07 2.91 0.69
N GLN A 218 18.98 1.81 -0.05
CA GLN A 218 18.81 1.90 -1.48
C GLN A 218 17.44 2.53 -1.72
N ARG A 219 17.41 3.57 -2.54
CA ARG A 219 16.20 4.10 -3.20
C ARG A 219 15.33 2.88 -3.57
N GLN A 220 14.21 2.69 -2.87
CA GLN A 220 13.38 1.50 -3.05
C GLN A 220 13.05 1.45 -4.55
N PRO A 221 13.43 0.39 -5.28
CA PRO A 221 13.33 0.39 -6.73
C PRO A 221 11.86 0.57 -7.10
N THR A 222 11.54 1.70 -7.73
CA THR A 222 10.21 1.90 -8.29
C THR A 222 10.07 0.94 -9.46
N ILE A 223 9.02 0.14 -9.43
CA ILE A 223 8.71 -0.80 -10.49
C ILE A 223 7.71 -0.15 -11.45
N ALA A 224 7.84 -0.46 -12.73
CA ALA A 224 6.83 -0.11 -13.72
C ALA A 224 5.61 -1.01 -13.52
N CYS A 225 4.40 -0.48 -13.69
CA CYS A 225 3.15 -1.22 -13.56
C CYS A 225 2.26 -0.93 -14.76
N TYR A 226 1.37 -1.86 -15.10
CA TYR A 226 0.25 -1.54 -16.00
C TYR A 226 -0.72 -0.59 -15.30
N GLU A 227 -1.25 0.38 -16.05
CA GLU A 227 -2.25 1.34 -15.57
C GLU A 227 -3.43 1.42 -16.54
N CYS A 228 -4.50 0.71 -16.21
CA CYS A 228 -5.68 0.62 -17.06
C CYS A 228 -6.88 0.11 -16.30
N ASP A 229 -8.06 0.37 -16.85
CA ASP A 229 -9.28 -0.29 -16.47
C ASP A 229 -10.14 -0.66 -17.68
N THR A 230 -10.93 -1.73 -17.55
CA THR A 230 -11.75 -2.23 -18.65
C THR A 230 -12.88 -3.14 -18.14
N TYR A 231 -13.90 -3.31 -18.96
CA TYR A 231 -14.97 -4.27 -18.75
C TYR A 231 -14.80 -5.46 -19.71
N GLY A 232 -14.90 -6.67 -19.16
CA GLY A 232 -14.93 -7.94 -19.90
C GLY A 232 -13.57 -8.62 -20.06
N ALA A 233 -12.60 -7.95 -20.68
CA ALA A 233 -11.27 -8.52 -20.97
C ALA A 233 -10.19 -8.03 -19.97
N ASP A 234 -8.99 -8.58 -20.06
CA ASP A 234 -7.83 -8.04 -19.36
C ASP A 234 -7.25 -6.82 -20.14
N CYS A 235 -6.52 -5.94 -19.47
CA CYS A 235 -5.93 -4.74 -20.08
C CYS A 235 -4.41 -4.66 -19.81
N PHE A 236 -3.64 -4.21 -20.81
CA PHE A 236 -2.18 -4.07 -20.72
C PHE A 236 -1.70 -2.70 -21.23
N THR A 237 -2.62 -1.75 -21.32
CA THR A 237 -2.37 -0.38 -21.76
C THR A 237 -1.96 0.49 -20.58
N GLY A 238 -1.25 1.59 -20.84
CA GLY A 238 -0.83 2.54 -19.81
C GLY A 238 0.29 2.01 -18.91
N GLN A 239 1.11 2.93 -18.40
CA GLN A 239 2.22 2.61 -17.51
C GLN A 239 2.36 3.68 -16.42
N CYS A 240 2.63 3.23 -15.21
CA CYS A 240 2.96 4.08 -14.07
C CYS A 240 4.15 3.50 -13.31
N THR A 241 4.75 4.27 -12.40
CA THR A 241 5.84 3.80 -11.53
C THR A 241 5.52 4.06 -10.07
N ALA A 242 5.70 3.06 -9.21
CA ALA A 242 5.50 3.16 -7.76
C ALA A 242 6.26 2.06 -7.02
N GLN A 243 6.10 2.00 -5.70
CA GLN A 243 6.67 0.93 -4.87
C GLN A 243 5.96 -0.42 -5.09
N TYR A 244 4.68 -0.40 -5.45
CA TYR A 244 3.86 -1.59 -5.66
C TYR A 244 2.93 -1.41 -6.86
N CYS A 245 2.62 -2.52 -7.52
CA CYS A 245 1.57 -2.59 -8.51
C CYS A 245 0.32 -3.24 -7.92
N LEU A 246 -0.85 -2.75 -8.32
CA LEU A 246 -2.17 -3.29 -8.00
C LEU A 246 -2.76 -3.97 -9.23
N PHE A 247 -3.29 -5.17 -9.04
CA PHE A 247 -4.25 -5.84 -9.91
C PHE A 247 -5.53 -6.05 -9.13
N GLU A 248 -6.67 -5.67 -9.71
CA GLU A 248 -8.00 -5.92 -9.18
C GLU A 248 -8.90 -6.44 -10.31
N ARG A 249 -9.60 -7.54 -10.04
CA ARG A 249 -10.66 -8.05 -10.90
C ARG A 249 -11.92 -8.24 -10.09
N GLN A 250 -13.02 -7.68 -10.58
CA GLN A 250 -14.35 -7.86 -10.02
C GLN A 250 -15.18 -8.71 -10.98
N ARG A 251 -15.79 -9.78 -10.49
CA ARG A 251 -16.75 -10.60 -11.25
C ARG A 251 -18.08 -10.60 -10.54
N ARG A 252 -19.10 -10.05 -11.17
CA ARG A 252 -20.47 -10.05 -10.67
C ARG A 252 -21.17 -11.36 -11.06
N PHE A 253 -21.73 -12.10 -10.11
CA PHE A 253 -22.34 -13.40 -10.39
C PHE A 253 -23.68 -13.28 -11.10
N SER A 254 -24.51 -12.31 -10.71
CA SER A 254 -25.84 -12.08 -11.30
C SER A 254 -25.83 -11.78 -12.80
N THR A 255 -24.82 -11.05 -13.28
CA THR A 255 -24.73 -10.58 -14.68
C THR A 255 -23.61 -11.26 -15.46
N GLY A 256 -22.70 -11.96 -14.77
CA GLY A 256 -21.46 -12.47 -15.36
C GLY A 256 -20.46 -11.38 -15.77
N THR A 257 -20.75 -10.11 -15.52
CA THR A 257 -19.89 -9.00 -15.93
C THR A 257 -18.58 -9.02 -15.14
N THR A 258 -17.48 -8.79 -15.85
CA THR A 258 -16.14 -8.67 -15.27
C THR A 258 -15.64 -7.23 -15.44
N TYR A 259 -15.04 -6.67 -14.40
CA TYR A 259 -14.27 -5.42 -14.44
C TYR A 259 -12.83 -5.73 -14.02
N VAL A 260 -11.86 -5.16 -14.71
CA VAL A 260 -10.43 -5.29 -14.39
C VAL A 260 -9.84 -3.90 -14.23
N LYS A 261 -9.04 -3.72 -13.19
CA LYS A 261 -8.28 -2.51 -12.91
C LYS A 261 -6.84 -2.87 -12.57
N LYS A 262 -5.90 -2.12 -13.13
CA LYS A 262 -4.47 -2.17 -12.84
C LYS A 262 -4.00 -0.77 -12.55
N SER A 263 -3.23 -0.58 -11.48
CA SER A 263 -2.72 0.74 -11.12
C SER A 263 -1.44 0.64 -10.28
N CYS A 264 -0.85 1.79 -10.00
CA CYS A 264 0.23 1.95 -9.05
C CYS A 264 -0.29 2.22 -7.64
N THR A 265 0.46 1.80 -6.63
CA THR A 265 0.19 2.14 -5.23
C THR A 265 1.49 2.23 -4.43
N ASN A 266 1.49 3.07 -3.40
CA ASN A 266 2.58 3.17 -2.43
C ASN A 266 2.31 2.35 -1.16
N LEU A 267 1.18 1.62 -1.13
CA LEU A 267 0.78 0.77 -0.01
C LEU A 267 0.94 -0.71 -0.39
N PRO A 268 1.45 -1.57 0.51
CA PRO A 268 1.61 -3.01 0.24
C PRO A 268 0.29 -3.80 0.37
N PHE A 269 -0.86 -3.13 0.45
CA PHE A 269 -2.19 -3.71 0.62
C PHE A 269 -3.28 -2.87 -0.05
N ILE A 270 -4.47 -3.43 -0.17
CA ILE A 270 -5.71 -2.74 -0.53
C ILE A 270 -6.79 -2.99 0.54
N GLU A 271 -7.75 -2.08 0.65
CA GLU A 271 -8.96 -2.25 1.44
C GLU A 271 -10.13 -2.68 0.55
N TYR A 272 -10.79 -3.77 0.90
CA TYR A 272 -12.00 -4.25 0.23
C TYR A 272 -13.23 -3.45 0.70
N PRO A 273 -14.35 -3.46 -0.04
CA PRO A 273 -15.60 -2.80 0.39
C PRO A 273 -16.18 -3.26 1.74
N ASP A 274 -15.72 -4.40 2.29
CA ASP A 274 -16.06 -4.89 3.62
C ASP A 274 -15.11 -4.38 4.73
N ASN A 275 -14.31 -3.35 4.45
CA ASN A 275 -13.29 -2.71 5.32
C ASN A 275 -12.18 -3.65 5.81
N ARG A 276 -12.00 -4.79 5.14
CA ARG A 276 -10.89 -5.71 5.42
C ARG A 276 -9.75 -5.43 4.48
N LEU A 277 -8.52 -5.66 4.94
CA LEU A 277 -7.32 -5.48 4.11
C LEU A 277 -6.95 -6.78 3.38
N SER A 278 -6.25 -6.64 2.26
CA SER A 278 -5.44 -7.73 1.72
C SER A 278 -4.26 -8.00 2.66
N THR A 279 -3.95 -9.26 2.89
CA THR A 279 -3.01 -9.70 3.93
C THR A 279 -1.67 -10.16 3.38
N VAL A 280 -1.56 -10.46 2.08
CA VAL A 280 -0.37 -11.10 1.52
C VAL A 280 0.12 -10.40 0.25
N LEU A 281 1.31 -9.80 0.36
CA LEU A 281 2.01 -9.21 -0.76
C LEU A 281 2.44 -10.29 -1.78
N ASN A 282 2.45 -9.93 -3.06
CA ASN A 282 2.79 -10.77 -4.22
C ASN A 282 1.88 -11.98 -4.42
N LYS A 283 0.80 -12.11 -3.65
CA LYS A 283 -0.16 -13.21 -3.76
C LYS A 283 -1.52 -12.68 -4.23
N CYS A 284 -2.25 -13.54 -4.93
CA CYS A 284 -3.62 -13.27 -5.30
C CYS A 284 -4.55 -13.71 -4.18
N GLU A 285 -5.34 -12.77 -3.70
CA GLU A 285 -6.41 -13.00 -2.76
C GLU A 285 -7.73 -12.98 -3.52
N THR A 286 -8.62 -13.91 -3.18
CA THR A 286 -9.97 -13.95 -3.73
C THR A 286 -10.95 -13.85 -2.59
N ARG A 287 -11.88 -12.90 -2.68
CA ARG A 287 -12.93 -12.71 -1.70
C ARG A 287 -14.25 -12.45 -2.41
N THR A 288 -15.32 -13.00 -1.89
CA THR A 288 -16.67 -12.70 -2.37
C THR A 288 -17.33 -11.79 -1.35
N ILE A 289 -17.81 -10.64 -1.81
CA ILE A 289 -18.56 -9.67 -1.01
C ILE A 289 -19.85 -9.42 -1.77
N ASP A 290 -20.97 -9.76 -1.14
CA ASP A 290 -22.29 -9.80 -1.75
C ASP A 290 -22.30 -10.61 -3.06
N ASP A 291 -22.69 -10.00 -4.17
CA ASP A 291 -22.81 -10.60 -5.51
C ASP A 291 -21.51 -10.44 -6.35
N ILE A 292 -20.41 -9.94 -5.76
CA ILE A 292 -19.17 -9.64 -6.46
C ILE A 292 -18.01 -10.44 -5.88
N GLN A 293 -17.36 -11.21 -6.74
CA GLN A 293 -16.07 -11.83 -6.46
C GLN A 293 -14.95 -10.86 -6.82
N TYR A 294 -14.20 -10.42 -5.82
CA TYR A 294 -12.98 -9.65 -5.94
C TYR A 294 -11.79 -10.60 -5.99
N GLN A 295 -10.91 -10.36 -6.95
CA GLN A 295 -9.62 -11.02 -7.07
C GLN A 295 -8.55 -9.93 -7.11
N VAL A 296 -7.76 -9.82 -6.05
CA VAL A 296 -6.81 -8.71 -5.88
C VAL A 296 -5.40 -9.24 -5.64
N ARG A 297 -4.41 -8.52 -6.18
CA ARG A 297 -2.99 -8.71 -5.87
C ARG A 297 -2.32 -7.36 -5.78
N VAL A 298 -1.63 -7.15 -4.66
CA VAL A 298 -0.60 -6.11 -4.54
C VAL A 298 0.74 -6.79 -4.67
N CYS A 299 1.66 -6.24 -5.47
CA CYS A 299 2.94 -6.89 -5.74
C CYS A 299 4.08 -5.89 -5.91
N ASN A 300 5.29 -6.36 -5.60
CA ASN A 300 6.55 -5.66 -5.84
C ASN A 300 7.63 -6.56 -6.47
N SER A 301 7.25 -7.72 -7.03
CA SER A 301 8.17 -8.75 -7.52
C SER A 301 8.88 -8.41 -8.84
N GLY A 302 8.82 -7.16 -9.31
CA GLY A 302 9.38 -6.69 -10.57
C GLY A 302 8.38 -5.90 -11.42
N ASP A 303 8.86 -5.38 -12.55
CA ASP A 303 8.03 -4.61 -13.48
C ASP A 303 6.83 -5.43 -13.97
N ASN A 304 5.69 -4.77 -14.05
CA ASN A 304 4.43 -5.29 -14.54
C ASN A 304 3.92 -6.52 -13.76
N CYS A 305 4.27 -6.63 -12.47
CA CYS A 305 3.84 -7.75 -11.64
C CYS A 305 2.29 -7.83 -11.45
N ASN A 306 1.57 -6.75 -11.79
CA ASN A 306 0.09 -6.68 -11.82
C ASN A 306 -0.54 -7.20 -13.11
N ILE A 307 0.20 -8.00 -13.90
CA ILE A 307 -0.25 -8.54 -15.19
C ILE A 307 -1.59 -9.31 -15.10
N ALA A 308 -1.82 -10.09 -14.05
CA ALA A 308 -3.11 -10.71 -13.71
C ALA A 308 -2.98 -11.55 -12.44
N CYS A 309 -4.12 -11.86 -11.83
CA CYS A 309 -4.21 -13.00 -10.93
C CYS A 309 -4.60 -14.28 -11.65
N SER A 310 -3.77 -15.31 -11.53
CA SER A 310 -4.13 -16.67 -11.92
C SER A 310 -5.39 -17.07 -11.14
N THR A 311 -6.45 -17.49 -11.83
CA THR A 311 -7.80 -17.76 -11.27
C THR A 311 -7.90 -19.05 -10.46
N GLN A 312 -6.77 -19.62 -10.07
CA GLN A 312 -6.62 -20.72 -9.13
C GLN A 312 -5.13 -20.71 -8.76
N GLU A 313 -4.74 -21.38 -7.68
CA GLU A 313 -3.45 -22.05 -7.71
C GLU A 313 -3.38 -22.92 -8.97
N GLN A 314 -2.90 -22.36 -10.08
CA GLN A 314 -2.50 -23.06 -11.27
C GLN A 314 -1.21 -22.38 -11.65
N GLN A 315 -0.13 -23.01 -11.19
CA GLN A 315 1.25 -22.71 -11.53
C GLN A 315 1.31 -22.56 -13.06
N LEU A 316 1.42 -21.33 -13.55
CA LEU A 316 1.71 -21.10 -14.97
C LEU A 316 3.07 -21.75 -15.23
N MET A 317 3.11 -22.63 -16.20
CA MET A 317 4.33 -23.37 -16.51
C MET A 317 4.99 -22.74 -17.72
N SER A 318 6.31 -22.65 -17.68
CA SER A 318 7.09 -22.37 -18.87
C SER A 318 7.02 -23.59 -19.78
N CYS A 319 6.59 -23.42 -21.01
CA CYS A 319 6.47 -24.46 -22.03
C CYS A 319 7.41 -24.14 -23.19
N TYR A 320 7.81 -25.15 -23.97
CA TYR A 320 8.43 -24.88 -25.27
C TYR A 320 7.39 -24.28 -26.22
N GLN A 321 7.79 -23.28 -27.00
CA GLN A 321 6.95 -22.68 -28.06
C GLN A 321 7.71 -22.65 -29.38
N CYS A 322 7.38 -23.58 -30.26
CA CYS A 322 8.01 -23.70 -31.56
C CYS A 322 7.15 -24.47 -32.54
N GLU A 323 7.50 -24.34 -33.81
CA GLU A 323 6.86 -25.00 -34.93
C GLU A 323 7.96 -25.40 -35.92
N THR A 324 7.96 -26.65 -36.38
CA THR A 324 8.99 -27.19 -37.27
C THR A 324 8.51 -28.41 -38.02
N ASP A 325 9.13 -28.69 -39.17
CA ASP A 325 8.95 -29.94 -39.92
C ASP A 325 10.03 -30.99 -39.57
N GLN A 326 10.77 -30.77 -38.47
CA GLN A 326 11.76 -31.68 -37.89
C GLN A 326 11.17 -32.48 -36.72
N ALA A 327 11.80 -33.60 -36.36
CA ALA A 327 11.30 -34.55 -35.35
C ALA A 327 10.98 -33.94 -33.96
N ASP A 328 11.64 -32.84 -33.61
CA ASP A 328 11.40 -32.09 -32.38
C ASP A 328 11.85 -30.63 -32.54
N CYS A 329 11.34 -29.76 -31.68
CA CYS A 329 11.84 -28.39 -31.50
C CYS A 329 11.83 -28.00 -30.02
N ASN A 330 12.87 -27.30 -29.59
CA ASN A 330 13.02 -26.82 -28.20
C ASN A 330 13.41 -25.35 -28.14
N THR A 331 13.21 -24.62 -29.24
CA THR A 331 13.45 -23.19 -29.33
C THR A 331 12.21 -22.43 -28.85
N GLY A 332 12.39 -21.27 -28.22
CA GLY A 332 11.29 -20.44 -27.75
C GLY A 332 10.60 -20.95 -26.48
N SER A 333 10.00 -20.02 -25.74
CA SER A 333 9.31 -20.29 -24.48
C SER A 333 8.02 -19.50 -24.38
N CYS A 334 7.02 -20.08 -23.71
CA CYS A 334 5.77 -19.40 -23.43
C CYS A 334 5.17 -19.87 -22.10
N GLN A 335 4.20 -19.14 -21.58
CA GLN A 335 3.56 -19.45 -20.29
C GLN A 335 2.08 -19.77 -20.49
N GLY A 336 1.64 -20.90 -19.92
CA GLY A 336 0.23 -21.26 -19.88
C GLY A 336 -0.07 -22.28 -18.77
N LYS A 337 -1.35 -22.57 -18.59
CA LYS A 337 -1.80 -23.56 -17.59
C LYS A 337 -1.39 -24.99 -17.95
N TYR A 338 -1.24 -25.25 -19.25
CA TYR A 338 -0.85 -26.53 -19.78
C TYR A 338 0.17 -26.34 -20.89
N CYS A 339 1.14 -27.24 -20.96
CA CYS A 339 2.02 -27.36 -22.11
C CYS A 339 1.43 -28.38 -23.08
N LEU A 340 1.39 -28.00 -24.34
CA LEU A 340 0.87 -28.79 -25.45
C LEU A 340 2.02 -29.19 -26.39
N PHE A 341 2.05 -30.47 -26.72
CA PHE A 341 2.81 -31.03 -27.84
C PHE A 341 1.84 -31.64 -28.83
N THR A 342 2.03 -31.31 -30.11
CA THR A 342 1.30 -31.90 -31.23
C THR A 342 2.31 -32.30 -32.30
N ARG A 343 2.19 -33.53 -32.79
CA ARG A 343 2.87 -34.00 -33.99
C ARG A 343 1.84 -34.55 -34.96
N ILE A 344 1.93 -34.11 -36.21
CA ILE A 344 1.09 -34.54 -37.32
C ILE A 344 2.01 -35.20 -38.35
N GLN A 345 1.70 -36.43 -38.72
CA GLN A 345 2.49 -37.20 -39.67
C GLN A 345 1.59 -37.88 -40.70
N SER A 346 1.90 -37.68 -41.98
CA SER A 346 1.34 -38.42 -43.11
C SER A 346 2.48 -38.99 -43.96
N SER A 347 2.16 -39.58 -45.12
CA SER A 347 3.18 -40.08 -46.05
C SER A 347 4.05 -38.99 -46.67
N THR A 348 3.58 -37.74 -46.70
CA THR A 348 4.25 -36.61 -47.37
C THR A 348 4.51 -35.42 -46.45
N ASN A 349 3.90 -35.38 -45.26
CA ASN A 349 4.00 -34.25 -44.36
C ASN A 349 4.36 -34.70 -42.95
N PHE A 350 5.30 -33.99 -42.33
CA PHE A 350 5.70 -34.18 -40.95
C PHE A 350 5.78 -32.81 -40.31
N HIS A 351 5.03 -32.61 -39.23
CA HIS A 351 4.93 -31.32 -38.58
C HIS A 351 4.83 -31.45 -37.07
N VAL A 352 5.64 -30.69 -36.34
CA VAL A 352 5.67 -30.63 -34.88
C VAL A 352 5.38 -29.21 -34.42
N LYS A 353 4.48 -29.10 -33.45
CA LYS A 353 4.10 -27.86 -32.80
C LYS A 353 4.11 -28.03 -31.29
N LYS A 354 4.76 -27.09 -30.61
CA LYS A 354 4.74 -26.97 -29.16
C LYS A 354 4.17 -25.60 -28.79
N ALA A 355 3.27 -25.60 -27.82
CA ALA A 355 2.60 -24.38 -27.39
C ALA A 355 2.20 -24.46 -25.91
N CYS A 356 1.79 -23.32 -25.36
CA CYS A 356 1.07 -23.22 -24.11
C CYS A 356 -0.42 -23.06 -24.42
N THR A 357 -1.26 -23.65 -23.58
CA THR A 357 -2.71 -23.46 -23.63
C THR A 357 -3.27 -23.26 -22.23
N ASN A 358 -4.43 -22.62 -22.18
CA ASN A 358 -5.21 -22.41 -20.96
C ASN A 358 -6.46 -23.31 -20.91
N THR A 359 -6.69 -24.13 -21.95
CA THR A 359 -7.85 -25.01 -22.07
C THR A 359 -7.44 -26.47 -22.11
N VAL A 360 -8.24 -27.33 -21.45
CA VAL A 360 -8.12 -28.80 -21.53
C VAL A 360 -8.99 -29.41 -22.63
N ASN A 361 -9.98 -28.67 -23.11
CA ASN A 361 -10.88 -29.10 -24.17
C ASN A 361 -10.25 -28.79 -25.53
N LEU A 362 -9.31 -29.63 -25.93
CA LEU A 362 -8.75 -29.63 -27.27
C LEU A 362 -9.50 -30.68 -28.10
N LEU A 363 -9.62 -30.47 -29.41
CA LEU A 363 -10.29 -31.39 -30.34
C LEU A 363 -9.30 -31.87 -31.41
N TYR A 364 -9.42 -33.13 -31.82
CA TYR A 364 -8.88 -33.62 -33.10
C TYR A 364 -9.64 -32.98 -34.27
N GLU A 365 -9.12 -33.10 -35.50
CA GLU A 365 -9.83 -32.60 -36.70
C GLU A 365 -11.22 -33.24 -36.91
N ASP A 366 -11.44 -34.44 -36.38
CA ASP A 366 -12.73 -35.13 -36.40
C ASP A 366 -13.67 -34.74 -35.24
N ASN A 367 -13.36 -33.65 -34.52
CA ASN A 367 -14.10 -33.12 -33.38
C ASN A 367 -14.17 -34.05 -32.15
N VAL A 368 -13.35 -35.10 -32.10
CA VAL A 368 -13.25 -35.90 -30.88
C VAL A 368 -12.32 -35.22 -29.88
N GLN A 369 -12.71 -35.24 -28.60
CA GLN A 369 -11.95 -34.61 -27.53
C GLN A 369 -10.73 -35.45 -27.15
N TYR A 370 -9.60 -34.78 -26.88
CA TYR A 370 -8.44 -35.45 -26.26
C TYR A 370 -8.78 -35.86 -24.83
N SER A 371 -8.44 -37.09 -24.47
CA SER A 371 -8.89 -37.69 -23.20
C SER A 371 -7.74 -37.92 -22.23
N SER A 372 -6.50 -38.03 -22.73
CA SER A 372 -5.32 -38.32 -21.93
C SER A 372 -4.64 -37.06 -21.41
N PHE A 373 -4.38 -37.03 -20.10
CA PHE A 373 -3.66 -35.96 -19.43
C PHE A 373 -2.32 -36.46 -18.89
N GLY A 374 -1.23 -35.75 -19.19
CA GLY A 374 0.14 -36.09 -18.78
C GLY A 374 0.83 -37.16 -19.64
N ASN A 375 0.07 -37.97 -20.38
CA ASN A 375 0.59 -39.05 -21.24
C ASN A 375 0.37 -38.77 -22.73
N CYS A 376 1.22 -39.34 -23.58
CA CYS A 376 1.07 -39.26 -25.03
C CYS A 376 -0.13 -40.08 -25.53
N GLU A 377 -1.00 -39.43 -26.28
CA GLU A 377 -2.14 -40.03 -26.97
C GLU A 377 -1.82 -40.14 -28.47
N TYR A 378 -2.13 -41.30 -29.04
CA TYR A 378 -1.83 -41.63 -30.43
C TYR A 378 -3.12 -41.96 -31.15
N ARG A 379 -3.37 -41.28 -32.28
CA ARG A 379 -4.57 -41.50 -33.07
C ARG A 379 -4.27 -41.38 -34.55
N GLN A 380 -4.97 -42.18 -35.35
CA GLN A 380 -4.97 -42.05 -36.79
C GLN A 380 -6.36 -41.61 -37.27
N VAL A 381 -6.40 -40.55 -38.06
CA VAL A 381 -7.62 -40.02 -38.70
C VAL A 381 -7.31 -39.84 -40.19
N ASN A 382 -8.08 -40.46 -41.08
CA ASN A 382 -7.92 -40.35 -42.54
C ASN A 382 -6.47 -40.56 -43.04
N ALA A 383 -5.77 -41.59 -42.52
CA ALA A 383 -4.36 -41.90 -42.83
C ALA A 383 -3.33 -40.83 -42.40
N VAL A 384 -3.73 -39.87 -41.55
CA VAL A 384 -2.85 -38.94 -40.85
C VAL A 384 -2.74 -39.38 -39.40
N ASN A 385 -1.51 -39.52 -38.92
CA ASN A 385 -1.18 -39.84 -37.55
C ASN A 385 -1.05 -38.55 -36.73
N TYR A 386 -1.68 -38.54 -35.57
CA TYR A 386 -1.65 -37.46 -34.60
C TYR A 386 -1.09 -38.00 -33.29
N ASP A 387 0.00 -37.38 -32.83
CA ASP A 387 0.56 -37.64 -31.53
C ASP A 387 0.40 -36.40 -30.69
N PHE A 388 -0.19 -36.56 -29.51
CA PHE A 388 -0.63 -35.45 -28.71
C PHE A 388 -0.26 -35.63 -27.24
N LYS A 389 0.18 -34.57 -26.58
CA LYS A 389 0.40 -34.57 -25.13
C LYS A 389 0.02 -33.21 -24.55
N LEU A 390 -0.92 -33.24 -23.62
CA LEU A 390 -1.26 -32.11 -22.77
C LEU A 390 -0.79 -32.40 -21.35
N CYS A 391 -0.04 -31.50 -20.72
CA CYS A 391 0.51 -31.74 -19.39
C CYS A 391 0.62 -30.46 -18.55
N ASN A 392 0.53 -30.62 -17.23
CA ASN A 392 0.77 -29.55 -16.23
C ASN A 392 1.66 -30.01 -15.05
N SER A 393 2.40 -31.11 -15.21
CA SER A 393 3.14 -31.73 -14.11
C SER A 393 4.46 -31.03 -13.78
N SER A 394 5.05 -30.31 -14.73
CA SER A 394 6.31 -29.57 -14.58
C SER A 394 6.53 -28.60 -15.74
N SER A 395 7.32 -27.53 -15.55
CA SER A 395 7.80 -26.70 -16.67
C SER A 395 8.46 -27.56 -17.75
N TYR A 396 8.21 -27.21 -19.01
CA TYR A 396 8.71 -27.87 -20.22
C TYR A 396 8.27 -29.34 -20.34
N CYS A 397 7.14 -29.73 -19.74
CA CYS A 397 6.62 -31.10 -19.84
C CYS A 397 6.16 -31.50 -21.26
N ASN A 398 6.00 -30.54 -22.19
CA ASN A 398 5.66 -30.80 -23.60
C ASN A 398 6.85 -31.25 -24.45
N THR A 399 7.71 -32.10 -23.88
CA THR A 399 8.73 -32.83 -24.62
C THR A 399 8.10 -33.75 -25.67
N ALA A 400 8.85 -34.05 -26.72
CA ALA A 400 8.37 -34.88 -27.82
C ALA A 400 7.87 -36.25 -27.33
N CYS A 401 6.72 -36.66 -27.85
CA CYS A 401 6.23 -38.01 -27.62
C CYS A 401 7.12 -39.05 -28.32
N PRO A 402 7.31 -40.23 -27.71
CA PRO A 402 7.83 -41.40 -28.42
C PRO A 402 7.04 -41.63 -29.71
N LEU A 403 7.68 -42.21 -30.72
CA LEU A 403 6.99 -42.57 -31.95
C LEU A 403 5.84 -43.55 -31.64
N GLY A 404 4.64 -43.19 -32.09
CA GLY A 404 3.42 -43.95 -31.83
C GLY A 404 3.36 -45.25 -32.63
N PRO A 405 2.42 -46.16 -32.29
CA PRO A 405 2.26 -47.45 -32.96
C PRO A 405 1.88 -47.34 -34.45
N PHE A 406 1.44 -46.15 -34.89
CA PHE A 406 1.05 -45.88 -36.28
C PHE A 406 2.15 -45.20 -37.10
N SER A 407 3.31 -44.86 -36.50
CA SER A 407 4.39 -44.21 -37.22
C SER A 407 5.05 -45.18 -38.18
N SER A 408 4.80 -45.01 -39.48
CA SER A 408 5.70 -45.53 -40.50
C SER A 408 6.90 -44.60 -40.58
N LEU A 409 8.08 -45.08 -40.20
CA LEU A 409 9.33 -44.41 -40.54
C LEU A 409 9.31 -44.16 -42.06
N ILE A 410 9.38 -42.89 -42.47
CA ILE A 410 9.99 -42.58 -43.75
C ILE A 410 11.43 -43.05 -43.57
N SER A 411 11.75 -44.20 -44.15
CA SER A 411 13.10 -44.72 -44.20
C SER A 411 13.93 -43.79 -45.08
N SER A 412 14.43 -42.70 -44.53
CA SER A 412 15.64 -42.10 -45.05
C SER A 412 16.77 -43.04 -44.65
N SER A 413 17.09 -43.95 -45.57
CA SER A 413 18.33 -44.68 -45.59
C SER A 413 19.49 -43.74 -45.28
N HIS A 414 20.11 -43.87 -44.11
CA HIS A 414 21.56 -43.90 -43.88
C HIS A 414 21.85 -43.90 -42.38
N SER A 415 22.70 -44.87 -41.98
CA SER A 415 23.59 -44.82 -40.82
C SER A 415 23.01 -45.07 -39.43
N ALA A 416 22.91 -46.35 -39.03
CA ALA A 416 23.25 -46.78 -37.67
C ALA A 416 23.53 -48.29 -37.64
N LEU A 417 24.64 -48.67 -38.25
CA LEU A 417 25.25 -49.98 -38.11
C LEU A 417 26.10 -49.97 -36.83
N PHE A 418 25.47 -49.90 -35.65
CA PHE A 418 26.18 -50.09 -34.37
C PHE A 418 25.20 -50.51 -33.27
N GLN A 419 25.64 -51.51 -32.50
CA GLN A 419 25.00 -52.08 -31.30
C GLN A 419 24.02 -53.24 -31.49
N LEU A 420 24.51 -54.31 -32.12
CA LEU A 420 24.16 -55.68 -31.72
C LEU A 420 25.42 -56.33 -31.12
N MET A 421 25.26 -56.85 -29.90
CA MET A 421 26.22 -57.62 -29.08
C MET A 421 27.32 -56.82 -28.35
N PRO A 422 27.58 -57.10 -27.04
CA PRO A 422 27.46 -58.40 -26.39
C PRO A 422 26.68 -58.39 -25.06
N LEU A 423 25.58 -59.14 -24.99
CA LEU A 423 25.02 -59.62 -23.71
C LEU A 423 24.62 -61.09 -23.78
N LEU A 424 25.32 -61.87 -24.62
CA LEU A 424 25.10 -63.30 -24.80
C LEU A 424 26.40 -64.10 -24.64
N LEU A 425 27.25 -63.73 -23.67
CA LEU A 425 28.49 -64.46 -23.35
C LEU A 425 28.76 -64.59 -21.84
N ILE A 426 27.72 -64.61 -21.00
CA ILE A 426 27.86 -64.90 -19.54
C ILE A 426 27.02 -66.12 -19.09
N LEU A 427 26.31 -66.80 -20.01
CA LEU A 427 25.51 -67.99 -19.69
C LEU A 427 26.09 -69.33 -20.17
N LEU A 428 27.36 -69.38 -20.62
CA LEU A 428 28.01 -70.61 -21.10
C LEU A 428 29.40 -70.92 -20.52
N ILE A 429 29.70 -70.51 -19.27
CA ILE A 429 30.93 -70.96 -18.56
C ILE A 429 30.63 -71.50 -17.13
N PHE A 430 29.39 -71.87 -16.81
CA PHE A 430 29.10 -72.68 -15.62
C PHE A 430 28.26 -73.92 -15.95
N SER A 431 28.79 -74.72 -16.88
CA SER A 431 28.41 -76.13 -17.06
C SER A 431 29.63 -76.94 -17.49
N ARG A 432 30.62 -77.04 -16.60
CA ARG A 432 31.54 -78.18 -16.52
C ARG A 432 31.94 -78.35 -15.06
N ARG A 433 31.23 -79.23 -14.35
CA ARG A 433 31.85 -80.05 -13.30
C ARG A 433 31.99 -81.45 -13.88
N ILE A 434 33.10 -82.11 -13.52
CA ILE A 434 33.70 -83.36 -14.02
C ILE A 434 34.80 -83.10 -15.04
#